data_AF-A0A350JIP6-F1
#
_entry.id   AF-A0A350JIP6-F1
#
_cell.length_a   1.000
_cell.length_b   1.000
_cell.length_c   1.000
_cell.angle_alpha   90.00
_cell.angle_beta   90.00
_cell.angle_gamma   90.00
#
_symmetry.space_group_name_H-M   'P 1'
#
loop_
_entity.id
_entity.type
_entity.pdbx_description
1 polymer ?
#
loop_
_entity_poly.entity_id
_entity_poly.type
_entity_poly.pdbx_seq_one_letter_code
_entity_poly.pdbx_strand_id
1 'polypeptide(L)' 'MKKSLTILSFALLALTFESCEKCATCTTFEEDPNATTTERVTEICGRGRDFTDQVTVYERTNWECVEN' A
#
# COMPACT_ATOMS: atom_id res chain seq x y z
N MET A 1 18.10 -49.25 -13.00
CA MET A 1 18.18 -48.27 -11.89
C MET A 1 18.26 -46.88 -12.50
N LYS A 2 17.17 -46.11 -12.49
CA LYS A 2 17.08 -44.71 -12.94
C LYS A 2 15.75 -44.12 -12.44
N LYS A 3 15.58 -44.08 -11.12
CA LYS A 3 14.37 -43.57 -10.45
C LYS A 3 14.74 -42.69 -9.24
N SER A 4 15.84 -41.98 -9.34
CA SER A 4 16.23 -40.94 -8.39
C SER A 4 16.45 -39.66 -9.19
N LEU A 5 15.97 -38.53 -8.67
CA LEU A 5 16.18 -37.15 -9.15
C LEU A 5 15.02 -36.46 -9.88
N THR A 6 13.76 -36.68 -9.50
CA THR A 6 12.67 -35.78 -9.96
C THR A 6 11.70 -35.30 -8.88
N ILE A 7 11.91 -35.64 -7.60
CA ILE A 7 10.98 -35.27 -6.53
C ILE A 7 11.44 -33.99 -5.78
N LEU A 8 12.66 -33.49 -6.03
CA LEU A 8 13.25 -32.38 -5.27
C LEU A 8 13.10 -30.98 -5.91
N SER A 9 12.29 -30.82 -6.96
CA SER A 9 12.14 -29.52 -7.66
C SER A 9 10.82 -28.78 -7.40
N PHE A 10 9.89 -29.35 -6.64
CA PHE A 10 8.59 -28.71 -6.39
C PHE A 10 8.50 -27.92 -5.07
N ALA A 11 9.54 -27.94 -4.24
CA ALA A 11 9.51 -27.33 -2.90
C ALA A 11 10.06 -25.88 -2.84
N LEU A 12 10.61 -25.35 -3.94
CA LEU A 12 11.27 -24.03 -3.93
C LEU A 12 10.47 -22.89 -4.60
N LEU A 13 9.19 -23.11 -4.90
CA LEU A 13 8.23 -22.03 -5.15
C LEU A 13 7.56 -21.58 -3.84
N ALA A 14 8.25 -21.79 -2.73
CA ALA A 14 7.85 -21.29 -1.44
C ALA A 14 7.85 -19.76 -1.49
N LEU A 15 6.69 -19.21 -1.84
CA LEU A 15 6.07 -18.14 -1.10
C LEU A 15 6.92 -16.87 -1.01
N THR A 16 7.41 -16.38 -2.16
CA THR A 16 7.49 -14.93 -2.35
C THR A 16 6.05 -14.42 -2.41
N PHE A 17 5.35 -14.44 -1.27
CA PHE A 17 4.30 -13.48 -1.01
C PHE A 17 5.03 -12.14 -0.92
N GLU A 18 5.40 -11.59 -2.08
CA GLU A 18 5.52 -10.16 -2.24
C GLU A 18 4.15 -9.65 -1.79
N SER A 19 4.12 -9.27 -0.51
CA SER A 19 3.05 -8.56 0.12
C SER A 19 2.67 -7.45 -0.85
N CYS A 20 1.57 -7.62 -1.60
CA CYS A 20 0.98 -6.59 -2.47
C CYS A 20 0.35 -5.47 -1.62
N GLU A 21 1.09 -5.06 -0.60
CA GLU A 21 0.83 -3.88 0.20
C GLU A 21 1.24 -2.70 -0.64
N LYS A 22 0.23 -1.89 -0.96
CA LYS A 22 0.41 -0.60 -1.60
C LYS A 22 0.41 0.44 -0.50
N CYS A 23 1.33 1.39 -0.59
CA CYS A 23 1.35 2.56 0.27
C CYS A 23 1.06 3.81 -0.58
N ALA A 24 0.33 4.76 -0.02
CA ALA A 24 0.13 6.07 -0.61
C ALA A 24 0.37 7.15 0.44
N THR A 25 1.02 8.22 0.03
CA THR A 25 1.20 9.42 0.83
C THR A 25 0.08 10.39 0.48
N CYS A 26 -0.77 10.73 1.43
CA CYS A 26 -1.86 11.68 1.25
C CYS A 26 -1.53 12.99 1.95
N THR A 27 -1.67 14.11 1.24
CA THR A 27 -1.44 15.46 1.75
C THR A 27 -2.68 16.33 1.62
N THR A 28 -2.87 17.27 2.54
CA THR A 28 -3.87 18.34 2.40
C THR A 28 -3.34 19.63 2.97
N PHE A 29 -3.85 20.75 2.47
CA PHE A 29 -3.51 22.09 2.94
C PHE A 29 -4.65 22.66 3.77
N GLU A 30 -4.33 23.15 4.96
CA GLU A 30 -5.31 23.76 5.85
C GLU A 30 -5.29 25.28 5.67
N GLU A 31 -6.43 25.84 5.27
CA GLU A 31 -6.60 27.28 5.01
C GLU A 31 -7.00 28.08 6.26
N ASP A 32 -7.13 27.44 7.43
CA ASP A 32 -7.47 28.13 8.67
C ASP A 32 -6.27 28.99 9.13
N PRO A 33 -6.44 30.33 9.28
CA PRO A 33 -5.37 31.21 9.76
C PRO A 33 -4.90 30.90 11.19
N ASN A 34 -5.62 30.06 11.94
CA ASN A 34 -5.26 29.62 13.29
C ASN A 34 -4.67 28.20 13.32
N ALA A 35 -4.55 27.52 12.18
CA ALA A 35 -3.96 26.20 12.11
C ALA A 35 -2.49 26.26 12.54
N THR A 36 -2.07 25.31 13.38
CA THR A 36 -0.66 25.20 13.82
C THR A 36 0.26 24.71 12.69
N THR A 37 -0.32 24.09 11.67
CA THR A 37 0.36 23.51 10.50
C THR A 37 -0.45 23.77 9.25
N THR A 38 0.20 24.31 8.22
CA THR A 38 -0.41 24.61 6.92
C THR A 38 -0.60 23.37 6.04
N GLU A 39 0.17 22.31 6.31
CA GLU A 39 0.13 21.05 5.56
C GLU A 39 -0.05 19.89 6.54
N ARG A 40 -0.89 18.93 6.18
CA ARG A 40 -1.05 17.67 6.92
C ARG A 40 -0.73 16.52 5.97
N VAL A 41 0.10 15.60 6.45
CA VAL A 41 0.57 14.44 5.69
C VAL A 41 0.19 13.17 6.44
N THR A 42 -0.30 12.17 5.72
CA THR A 42 -0.60 10.85 6.26
C THR A 42 -0.21 9.77 5.27
N GLU A 43 0.14 8.59 5.77
CA GLU A 43 0.52 7.44 4.95
C GLU A 43 -0.53 6.34 5.11
N ILE A 44 -1.03 5.84 3.99
CA ILE A 44 -2.03 4.77 3.93
C ILE A 44 -1.36 3.57 3.29
N CYS A 45 -1.10 2.53 4.09
CA CYS A 45 -0.60 1.24 3.61
C CYS A 45 -1.68 0.17 3.76
N GLY A 46 -1.95 -0.58 2.70
CA GLY A 46 -2.98 -1.60 2.71
C GLY A 46 -2.96 -2.49 1.47
N ARG A 47 -3.92 -3.42 1.38
CA ARG A 47 -3.98 -4.40 0.28
C ARG A 47 -5.35 -4.41 -0.39
N GLY A 48 -5.35 -4.50 -1.71
CA GLY A 48 -6.57 -4.66 -2.51
C GLY A 48 -7.59 -3.55 -2.28
N ARG A 49 -8.86 -3.93 -2.06
CA ARG A 49 -9.97 -2.98 -1.93
C ARG A 49 -9.86 -2.07 -0.70
N ASP A 50 -9.32 -2.57 0.40
CA ASP A 50 -9.20 -1.77 1.63
C ASP A 50 -8.29 -0.55 1.41
N PHE A 51 -7.17 -0.73 0.71
CA PHE A 51 -6.31 0.37 0.30
C PHE A 51 -7.05 1.37 -0.60
N THR A 52 -7.73 0.87 -1.64
CA THR A 52 -8.49 1.72 -2.57
C THR A 52 -9.60 2.50 -1.86
N ASP A 53 -10.33 1.87 -0.95
CA ASP A 53 -11.41 2.50 -0.19
C ASP A 53 -10.87 3.59 0.73
N GLN A 54 -9.74 3.32 1.42
CA GLN A 54 -9.09 4.32 2.26
C GLN A 54 -8.60 5.52 1.45
N VAL A 55 -7.85 5.31 0.36
CA VAL A 55 -7.39 6.40 -0.52
C VAL A 55 -8.57 7.21 -1.06
N THR A 56 -9.63 6.55 -1.53
CA THR A 56 -10.84 7.21 -2.06
C THR A 56 -11.52 8.09 -1.02
N VAL A 57 -11.56 7.67 0.24
CA VAL A 57 -12.14 8.48 1.33
C VAL A 57 -11.34 9.76 1.53
N TYR A 58 -10.01 9.67 1.53
CA TYR A 58 -9.13 10.83 1.67
C TYR A 58 -9.27 11.79 0.48
N GLU A 59 -9.23 11.27 -0.75
CA GLU A 59 -9.42 12.07 -1.97
C GLU A 59 -10.76 12.81 -1.98
N ARG A 60 -11.84 12.17 -1.53
CA ARG A 60 -13.16 12.81 -1.40
C ARG A 60 -13.18 13.94 -0.35
N THR A 61 -12.24 13.95 0.58
CA THR A 61 -12.11 14.98 1.62
C THR A 61 -11.08 16.06 1.28
N ASN A 62 -10.75 16.25 0.00
CA ASN A 62 -9.75 17.22 -0.49
C ASN A 62 -8.32 16.92 -0.02
N TRP A 63 -7.98 15.64 0.10
CA TRP A 63 -6.59 15.22 0.21
C TRP A 63 -6.09 14.79 -1.17
N GLU A 64 -4.82 15.05 -1.46
CA GLU A 64 -4.14 14.54 -2.65
C GLU A 64 -3.28 13.35 -2.26
N CYS A 65 -3.54 12.18 -2.84
CA CYS A 65 -2.84 10.95 -2.53
C CYS A 65 -1.93 10.50 -3.68
N VAL A 66 -0.69 10.14 -3.37
CA VAL A 66 0.31 9.65 -4.34
C VAL A 66 0.76 8.26 -3.93
N GLU A 67 0.55 7.24 -4.78
CA GLU A 67 1.06 5.88 -4.56
C GLU A 67 2.61 5.88 -4.58
N ASN A 68 3.23 5.17 -3.61
CA ASN A 68 4.68 4.98 -3.47
C ASN A 68 5.16 3.71 -4.19
#